data_AF-A0A813LJ84-F1
#
_entry.id   AF-A0A813LJ84-F1
#
_cell.length_a   1.000
_cell.length_b   1.000
_cell.length_c   1.000
_cell.angle_alpha   90.00
_cell.angle_beta   90.00
_cell.angle_gamma   90.00
#
_symmetry.space_group_name_H-M   'P 1'
#
loop_
_entity.id
_entity.type
_entity.pdbx_description
1 polymer ?
#
loop_
_entity_poly.entity_id
_entity_poly.type
_entity_poly.pdbx_seq_one_letter_code
_entity_poly.pdbx_strand_id
1 'polypeptide(L)'
;MNLTGVCWSFNKVCVLQSLPPLLRRHYCSVLPKRWVPPCLSGRGVSLTELSIGHSCVGGVGIQARWKVSVDACGETVDAGAGFEPSNARVTKSRYTSNAHPGPGINLQHLKAMIDEARQQTRRQADRSAPRQPNEAGEWPCNHCGQYLCRESFYGVSGSPKPNRVQIVSKCKDCIRIAVNNYHRTLRGNIVILVGAARQRSKLHVRNRSCTLTHNDILVMLWTQEARCAYSGIAMEILIPNSHWRMSLERKNNLMGYSRENCVLIASEFNSSDYSRHPGIRSSDVLGTAQWSADKVQSVLAVRHINLDVRLLGIDIEEARLPKFQPRRPRIALRRSPNSEGEWRCGTCGVYKAVCAFHKNTQCTGGLRSSCMDCSRENRQMHAKTFRRNMLALLASARRRSKDRQQAFALTLDCVLEMLWLQAGRCCYSGIPWQYKQRHTHWRMSLERLDNFVGYTRGNCVLIAVEFNTSDHSRKSAKANIFGTAQWSRRKASYVWGSYLPEDI
;
A
#
# COMPACT_ATOMS: atom_id res chain seq x y z
N MET A 1 22.37 30.92 -49.28
CA MET A 1 21.08 31.65 -49.14
C MET A 1 19.98 30.76 -49.68
N ASN A 2 19.02 30.46 -48.80
CA ASN A 2 17.62 30.12 -49.01
C ASN A 2 17.12 29.36 -50.26
N LEU A 3 16.46 28.24 -49.90
CA LEU A 3 15.13 27.78 -50.35
C LEU A 3 15.01 27.16 -51.74
N THR A 4 14.91 25.83 -51.75
CA THR A 4 13.94 25.10 -52.58
C THR A 4 13.29 23.99 -51.75
N GLY A 5 11.96 23.97 -51.75
CA GLY A 5 11.14 23.01 -51.03
C GLY A 5 10.99 21.70 -51.81
N VAL A 6 10.93 20.60 -51.07
CA VAL A 6 10.64 19.27 -51.60
C VAL A 6 9.35 18.76 -50.95
N CYS A 7 8.36 18.50 -51.80
CA CYS A 7 7.11 17.85 -51.49
C CYS A 7 7.38 16.36 -51.18
N TRP A 8 6.91 15.86 -50.03
CA TRP A 8 6.87 14.42 -49.74
C TRP A 8 5.43 13.97 -49.56
N SER A 9 4.94 13.23 -50.55
CA SER A 9 3.70 12.44 -50.50
C SER A 9 3.94 11.16 -49.72
N PHE A 10 3.24 10.97 -48.60
CA PHE A 10 3.21 9.71 -47.84
C PHE A 10 1.96 8.91 -48.20
N ASN A 11 2.14 7.80 -48.94
CA ASN A 11 1.17 6.72 -49.02
C ASN A 11 1.19 5.93 -47.71
N LYS A 12 0.10 5.95 -46.95
CA LYS A 12 -0.15 5.01 -45.85
C LYS A 12 -1.24 4.04 -46.27
N VAL A 13 -0.81 2.81 -46.57
CA VAL A 13 -1.67 1.63 -46.62
C VAL A 13 -2.02 1.26 -45.17
N CYS A 14 -3.29 1.40 -44.80
CA CYS A 14 -3.84 0.91 -43.54
C CYS A 14 -4.27 -0.54 -43.70
N VAL A 15 -3.59 -1.46 -43.01
CA VAL A 15 -4.14 -2.79 -42.68
C VAL A 15 -4.63 -2.71 -41.23
N LEU A 16 -5.95 -2.60 -41.05
CA LEU A 16 -6.64 -2.77 -39.78
C LEU A 16 -7.91 -3.59 -40.06
N GLN A 17 -7.82 -4.89 -39.80
CA GLN A 17 -9.00 -5.74 -39.61
C GLN A 17 -8.96 -6.32 -38.19
N SER A 18 -10.16 -6.43 -37.61
CA SER A 18 -10.55 -7.11 -36.37
C SER A 18 -10.12 -6.55 -35.00
N LEU A 19 -10.91 -5.59 -34.48
CA LEU A 19 -11.23 -5.48 -33.04
C LEU A 19 -12.72 -5.09 -32.86
N PRO A 20 -13.43 -5.55 -31.80
CA PRO A 20 -14.89 -5.46 -31.68
C PRO A 20 -15.40 -4.10 -31.16
N PRO A 21 -16.65 -3.69 -31.47
CA PRO A 21 -17.14 -2.34 -31.23
C PRO A 21 -17.96 -2.24 -29.93
N LEU A 22 -17.37 -1.80 -28.83
CA LEU A 22 -18.11 -1.24 -27.69
C LEU A 22 -17.32 -0.08 -27.09
N LEU A 23 -17.62 1.13 -27.57
CA LEU A 23 -17.53 2.45 -26.91
C LEU A 23 -17.52 3.56 -27.98
N ARG A 24 -18.66 3.76 -28.62
CA ARG A 24 -18.99 5.01 -29.33
C ARG A 24 -20.41 5.41 -28.98
N ARG A 25 -20.54 6.27 -27.96
CA ARG A 25 -21.51 7.38 -27.91
C ARG A 25 -21.38 8.09 -26.56
N HIS A 26 -20.85 9.31 -26.61
CA HIS A 26 -21.42 10.53 -26.01
C HIS A 26 -20.29 11.54 -25.78
N TYR A 27 -20.16 12.52 -26.68
CA TYR A 27 -19.86 13.91 -26.34
C TYR A 27 -20.37 14.82 -27.47
N CYS A 28 -20.85 16.00 -27.05
CA CYS A 28 -21.39 17.14 -27.81
C CYS A 28 -22.86 17.06 -28.26
N SER A 29 -23.77 17.66 -27.47
CA SER A 29 -24.26 19.03 -27.73
C SER A 29 -25.40 19.45 -26.78
N VAL A 30 -25.25 20.64 -26.19
CA VAL A 30 -26.25 21.71 -26.01
C VAL A 30 -27.65 21.36 -25.40
N LEU A 31 -27.90 21.87 -24.18
CA LEU A 31 -29.22 22.11 -23.57
C LEU A 31 -30.07 23.08 -24.44
N PRO A 32 -31.43 23.09 -24.40
CA PRO A 32 -32.22 23.07 -23.16
C PRO A 32 -33.67 22.49 -23.20
N LYS A 33 -34.27 22.50 -21.99
CA LYS A 33 -35.72 22.52 -21.63
C LYS A 33 -36.45 21.20 -21.32
N ARG A 34 -37.01 21.22 -20.09
CA ARG A 34 -38.22 20.55 -19.56
C ARG A 34 -38.42 19.07 -19.88
N TRP A 35 -38.21 18.25 -18.87
CA TRP A 35 -38.71 16.88 -18.81
C TRP A 35 -40.14 16.88 -18.25
N VAL A 36 -41.08 16.40 -19.06
CA VAL A 36 -42.44 15.96 -18.67
C VAL A 36 -42.42 14.43 -18.80
N PRO A 37 -42.89 13.65 -17.82
CA PRO A 37 -42.88 12.20 -17.93
C PRO A 37 -43.97 11.73 -18.92
N PRO A 38 -43.68 10.74 -19.80
CA PRO A 38 -44.70 10.19 -20.68
C PRO A 38 -45.61 9.23 -19.93
N CYS A 39 -46.92 9.40 -20.15
CA CYS A 39 -47.95 8.43 -19.84
C CYS A 39 -47.67 7.11 -20.58
N LEU A 40 -47.55 6.01 -19.84
CA LEU A 40 -47.61 4.66 -20.39
C LEU A 40 -49.07 4.20 -20.34
N SER A 41 -49.72 4.22 -21.49
CA SER A 41 -50.97 3.52 -21.76
C SER A 41 -50.68 2.07 -22.14
N GLY A 42 -51.35 1.14 -21.48
CA GLY A 42 -51.73 -0.15 -22.05
C GLY A 42 -50.80 -1.32 -21.76
N ARG A 43 -51.20 -2.18 -20.82
CA ARG A 43 -51.69 -3.54 -21.10
C ARG A 43 -52.22 -4.15 -19.81
N GLY A 44 -53.45 -4.62 -19.88
CA GLY A 44 -54.18 -5.18 -18.75
C GLY A 44 -53.62 -6.51 -18.29
N VAL A 45 -53.62 -6.69 -16.97
CA VAL A 45 -53.65 -7.99 -16.32
C VAL A 45 -54.69 -7.87 -15.21
N SER A 46 -55.66 -8.78 -15.22
CA SER A 46 -56.79 -8.86 -14.30
C SER A 46 -56.32 -9.05 -12.86
N LEU A 47 -56.83 -8.22 -11.95
CA LEU A 47 -56.79 -8.44 -10.51
C LEU A 47 -58.03 -9.25 -10.13
N THR A 48 -57.84 -10.46 -9.64
CA THR A 48 -58.82 -11.18 -8.82
C THR A 48 -58.92 -10.51 -7.46
N GLU A 49 -60.16 -10.30 -7.03
CA GLU A 49 -60.57 -9.78 -5.73
C GLU A 49 -59.91 -10.53 -4.56
N LEU A 50 -59.39 -9.80 -3.59
CA LEU A 50 -59.27 -10.29 -2.22
C LEU A 50 -59.80 -9.21 -1.27
N SER A 51 -60.99 -9.48 -0.74
CA SER A 51 -61.71 -8.71 0.25
C SER A 51 -60.92 -8.56 1.55
N ILE A 52 -60.68 -7.31 1.97
CA ILE A 52 -60.13 -6.97 3.29
C ILE A 52 -61.30 -6.88 4.28
N GLY A 53 -61.45 -7.91 5.11
CA GLY A 53 -62.29 -7.87 6.30
C GLY A 53 -61.59 -7.06 7.40
N HIS A 54 -62.24 -6.00 7.87
CA HIS A 54 -61.89 -5.34 9.12
C HIS A 54 -62.36 -6.19 10.30
N SER A 55 -61.45 -6.54 11.21
CA SER A 55 -61.81 -6.92 12.56
C SER A 55 -60.79 -6.36 13.56
N CYS A 56 -61.23 -5.33 14.30
CA CYS A 56 -60.57 -4.83 15.49
C CYS A 56 -60.83 -5.79 16.66
N VAL A 57 -59.83 -6.45 17.22
CA VAL A 57 -59.81 -6.87 18.64
C VAL A 57 -58.37 -7.10 19.12
N GLY A 58 -58.01 -6.47 20.24
CA GLY A 58 -57.25 -7.09 21.33
C GLY A 58 -55.73 -7.21 21.19
N GLY A 59 -55.00 -6.38 21.93
CA GLY A 59 -53.58 -6.56 22.14
C GLY A 59 -53.25 -7.68 23.12
N VAL A 60 -52.11 -8.35 22.89
CA VAL A 60 -51.24 -8.90 23.94
C VAL A 60 -49.81 -8.80 23.41
N GLY A 61 -48.94 -8.12 24.15
CA GLY A 61 -47.52 -8.00 23.82
C GLY A 61 -46.80 -9.33 24.05
N ILE A 62 -46.22 -9.89 22.98
CA ILE A 62 -45.34 -11.05 23.07
C ILE A 62 -43.91 -10.54 23.28
N GLN A 63 -43.40 -10.64 24.52
CA GLN A 63 -41.98 -10.57 24.81
C GLN A 63 -41.30 -11.87 24.36
N ALA A 64 -40.60 -11.84 23.22
CA ALA A 64 -39.70 -12.92 22.85
C ALA A 64 -38.41 -12.83 23.70
N ARG A 65 -38.34 -13.63 24.78
CA ARG A 65 -37.11 -13.92 25.52
C ARG A 65 -36.30 -14.95 24.73
N TRP A 66 -35.14 -14.56 24.23
CA TRP A 66 -34.12 -15.49 23.76
C TRP A 66 -33.43 -16.11 24.98
N LYS A 67 -33.72 -17.39 25.26
CA LYS A 67 -32.88 -18.23 26.13
C LYS A 67 -31.72 -18.73 25.27
N VAL A 68 -30.52 -18.24 25.55
CA VAL A 68 -29.27 -18.89 25.12
C VAL A 68 -28.93 -19.89 26.23
N SER A 69 -29.05 -21.19 25.95
CA SER A 69 -28.41 -22.21 26.80
C SER A 69 -26.93 -22.23 26.45
N VAL A 70 -26.09 -22.04 27.46
CA VAL A 70 -24.66 -22.26 27.37
C VAL A 70 -24.42 -23.54 28.14
N ASP A 71 -24.12 -24.62 27.43
CA ASP A 71 -23.71 -25.87 28.07
C ASP A 71 -22.32 -25.67 28.66
N ALA A 72 -22.27 -25.72 29.98
CA ALA A 72 -21.07 -25.76 30.78
C ALA A 72 -20.62 -27.21 30.92
N CYS A 73 -19.59 -27.61 30.17
CA CYS A 73 -18.74 -28.73 30.55
C CYS A 73 -17.41 -28.15 31.02
N GLY A 74 -17.26 -28.08 32.34
CA GLY A 74 -15.99 -27.84 32.99
C GLY A 74 -15.20 -29.14 33.07
N GLU A 75 -13.98 -29.11 32.55
CA GLU A 75 -12.90 -29.97 33.03
C GLU A 75 -11.70 -29.06 33.34
N THR A 76 -11.40 -28.98 34.62
CA THR A 76 -10.15 -28.47 35.16
C THR A 76 -9.07 -29.50 34.88
N VAL A 77 -8.06 -29.14 34.10
CA VAL A 77 -6.83 -29.93 33.96
C VAL A 77 -5.64 -29.10 34.38
N ASP A 78 -4.85 -29.72 35.26
CA ASP A 78 -3.74 -29.17 36.01
C ASP A 78 -2.63 -28.55 35.13
N ALA A 79 -2.07 -27.47 35.67
CA ALA A 79 -0.86 -26.84 35.19
C ALA A 79 0.35 -27.67 35.63
N GLY A 80 1.13 -28.22 34.69
CA GLY A 80 2.42 -28.79 35.02
C GLY A 80 3.05 -29.70 33.96
N ALA A 81 3.52 -29.14 32.84
CA ALA A 81 4.58 -29.78 32.06
C ALA A 81 5.32 -28.73 31.20
N GLY A 82 6.62 -28.61 31.44
CA GLY A 82 7.52 -27.76 30.66
C GLY A 82 7.56 -28.19 29.20
N PHE A 83 7.23 -27.27 28.31
CA PHE A 83 7.32 -27.47 26.87
C PHE A 83 8.76 -27.15 26.41
N GLU A 84 9.60 -28.17 26.28
CA GLU A 84 10.83 -28.03 25.49
C GLU A 84 10.46 -27.90 24.00
N PRO A 85 11.00 -26.92 23.26
CA PRO A 85 10.77 -26.82 21.83
C PRO A 85 11.57 -27.91 21.12
N SER A 86 10.88 -29.02 20.83
CA SER A 86 11.39 -30.04 19.92
C SER A 86 11.85 -29.41 18.60
N ASN A 87 13.08 -29.74 18.19
CA ASN A 87 13.66 -29.41 16.90
C ASN A 87 12.87 -30.09 15.78
N ALA A 88 11.73 -29.53 15.41
CA ALA A 88 11.00 -29.93 14.22
C ALA A 88 11.91 -29.70 13.01
N ARG A 89 12.44 -30.79 12.43
CA ARG A 89 12.99 -30.79 11.08
C ARG A 89 11.95 -30.15 10.18
N VAL A 90 12.24 -28.94 9.71
CA VAL A 90 11.50 -28.29 8.64
C VAL A 90 11.63 -29.21 7.43
N THR A 91 10.67 -30.11 7.26
CA THR A 91 10.51 -30.85 6.01
C THR A 91 10.30 -29.77 4.95
N LYS A 92 11.18 -29.77 3.94
CA LYS A 92 11.00 -28.91 2.77
C LYS A 92 9.65 -29.27 2.17
N SER A 93 8.61 -28.52 2.54
CA SER A 93 7.35 -28.49 1.81
C SER A 93 7.75 -28.18 0.37
N ARG A 94 7.74 -29.21 -0.48
CA ARG A 94 7.99 -29.05 -1.91
C ARG A 94 6.84 -28.19 -2.39
N TYR A 95 7.11 -26.90 -2.53
CA TYR A 95 6.25 -25.94 -3.20
C TYR A 95 5.95 -26.49 -4.60
N THR A 96 4.83 -27.19 -4.76
CA THR A 96 4.27 -27.58 -6.05
C THR A 96 3.58 -26.36 -6.66
N SER A 97 4.33 -25.30 -6.88
CA SER A 97 3.79 -24.05 -7.43
C SER A 97 3.69 -24.16 -8.96
N ASN A 98 2.47 -24.10 -9.47
CA ASN A 98 2.13 -23.90 -10.89
C ASN A 98 2.53 -22.49 -11.42
N ALA A 99 3.32 -21.71 -10.67
CA ALA A 99 3.81 -20.42 -11.14
C ALA A 99 4.93 -20.67 -12.14
N HIS A 100 4.80 -20.16 -13.36
CA HIS A 100 5.86 -20.21 -14.38
C HIS A 100 7.17 -19.70 -13.77
N PRO A 101 8.11 -20.59 -13.41
CA PRO A 101 9.35 -20.14 -12.86
C PRO A 101 10.11 -19.59 -14.06
N GLY A 102 10.19 -18.25 -14.16
CA GLY A 102 11.20 -17.64 -15.02
C GLY A 102 12.55 -18.32 -14.77
N PRO A 103 13.43 -18.41 -15.79
CA PRO A 103 14.65 -19.19 -15.73
C PRO A 103 15.40 -18.83 -14.44
N GLY A 104 15.49 -19.81 -13.53
CA GLY A 104 16.17 -19.63 -12.26
C GLY A 104 17.66 -19.36 -12.51
N ILE A 105 18.32 -18.73 -11.55
CA ILE A 105 19.78 -18.64 -11.58
C ILE A 105 20.33 -20.06 -11.43
N ASN A 106 21.25 -20.45 -12.31
CA ASN A 106 21.94 -21.74 -12.21
C ASN A 106 22.61 -21.85 -10.81
N LEU A 107 22.38 -22.93 -10.09
CA LEU A 107 22.86 -23.08 -8.70
C LEU A 107 24.39 -23.06 -8.59
N GLN A 108 25.13 -23.54 -9.59
CA GLN A 108 26.59 -23.44 -9.61
C GLN A 108 27.03 -21.99 -9.80
N HIS A 109 26.36 -21.24 -10.68
CA HIS A 109 26.62 -19.81 -10.84
C HIS A 109 26.31 -19.03 -9.55
N LEU A 110 25.17 -19.31 -8.90
CA LEU A 110 24.82 -18.71 -7.61
C LEU A 110 25.87 -19.01 -6.54
N LYS A 111 26.37 -20.27 -6.48
CA LYS A 111 27.43 -20.67 -5.55
C LYS A 111 28.70 -19.85 -5.79
N ALA A 112 29.16 -19.77 -7.05
CA ALA A 112 30.34 -18.99 -7.42
C ALA A 112 30.21 -17.51 -7.02
N MET A 113 29.03 -16.90 -7.24
CA MET A 113 28.76 -15.52 -6.82
C MET A 113 28.80 -15.35 -5.29
N ILE A 114 28.28 -16.32 -4.54
CA ILE A 114 28.32 -16.32 -3.07
C ILE A 114 29.76 -16.42 -2.58
N ASP A 115 30.55 -17.30 -3.18
CA ASP A 115 31.96 -17.48 -2.82
C ASP A 115 32.79 -16.23 -3.15
N GLU A 116 32.58 -15.61 -4.32
CA GLU A 116 33.19 -14.32 -4.66
C GLU A 116 32.80 -13.23 -3.64
N ALA A 117 31.52 -13.14 -3.28
CA ALA A 117 31.04 -12.15 -2.33
C ALA A 117 31.65 -12.33 -0.92
N ARG A 118 32.01 -13.56 -0.53
CA ARG A 118 32.74 -13.87 0.71
C ARG A 118 34.20 -13.46 0.64
N GLN A 119 34.87 -13.79 -0.47
CA GLN A 119 36.31 -13.58 -0.65
C GLN A 119 36.71 -12.12 -0.81
N GLN A 120 35.80 -11.24 -1.24
CA GLN A 120 36.09 -9.81 -1.37
C GLN A 120 36.41 -9.18 0.01
N THR A 121 37.70 -9.21 0.35
CA THR A 121 38.26 -8.48 1.48
C THR A 121 38.19 -6.98 1.19
N ARG A 122 38.21 -6.17 2.25
CA ARG A 122 38.22 -4.73 2.13
C ARG A 122 39.44 -4.36 1.29
N ARG A 123 39.26 -3.87 0.06
CA ARG A 123 40.37 -3.41 -0.78
C ARG A 123 41.23 -2.49 0.09
N GLN A 124 42.51 -2.83 0.23
CA GLN A 124 43.44 -1.92 0.88
C GLN A 124 43.34 -0.60 0.14
N ALA A 125 43.07 0.47 0.88
CA ALA A 125 42.99 1.78 0.27
C ALA A 125 44.39 2.09 -0.24
N ASP A 126 44.57 2.06 -1.56
CA ASP A 126 45.81 2.56 -2.17
C ASP A 126 46.01 3.97 -1.63
N ARG A 127 47.10 4.14 -0.88
CA ARG A 127 47.53 5.43 -0.37
C ARG A 127 48.06 6.21 -1.57
N SER A 128 47.15 6.79 -2.34
CA SER A 128 47.51 7.69 -3.42
C SER A 128 48.21 8.92 -2.84
N ALA A 129 49.28 9.34 -3.51
CA ALA A 129 50.04 10.53 -3.15
C ALA A 129 49.14 11.77 -2.97
N PRO A 130 49.57 12.78 -2.18
CA PRO A 130 48.84 14.03 -2.04
C PRO A 130 48.60 14.66 -3.41
N ARG A 131 47.33 14.98 -3.69
CA ARG A 131 46.96 15.66 -4.94
C ARG A 131 47.22 17.15 -4.80
N GLN A 132 47.74 17.76 -5.85
CA GLN A 132 47.81 19.21 -5.97
C GLN A 132 46.93 19.67 -7.14
N PRO A 133 46.25 20.83 -7.03
CA PRO A 133 45.55 21.40 -8.17
C PRO A 133 46.54 21.86 -9.24
N ASN A 134 46.08 21.94 -10.50
CA ASN A 134 46.85 22.59 -11.57
C ASN A 134 46.84 24.13 -11.43
N GLU A 135 47.51 24.83 -12.35
CA GLU A 135 47.55 26.30 -12.39
C GLU A 135 46.16 26.95 -12.49
N ALA A 136 45.18 26.25 -13.10
CA ALA A 136 43.79 26.68 -13.19
C ALA A 136 42.96 26.43 -11.91
N GLY A 137 43.56 25.87 -10.85
CA GLY A 137 42.86 25.54 -9.60
C GLY A 137 42.00 24.28 -9.67
N GLU A 138 42.08 23.52 -10.76
CA GLU A 138 41.36 22.27 -10.96
C GLU A 138 42.09 21.10 -10.32
N TRP A 139 41.33 20.11 -9.86
CA TRP A 139 41.86 18.96 -9.13
C TRP A 139 41.82 17.70 -10.00
N PRO A 140 42.90 16.89 -10.02
CA PRO A 140 42.90 15.64 -10.77
C PRO A 140 42.00 14.61 -10.08
N CYS A 141 41.15 13.94 -10.86
CA CYS A 141 40.41 12.78 -10.39
C CYS A 141 41.28 11.52 -10.51
N ASN A 142 41.51 10.82 -9.40
CA ASN A 142 42.32 9.58 -9.38
C ASN A 142 41.69 8.39 -10.14
N HIS A 143 40.51 8.55 -10.72
CA HIS A 143 39.86 7.49 -11.49
C HIS A 143 39.85 7.78 -12.99
N CYS A 144 39.39 8.95 -13.43
CA CYS A 144 39.37 9.31 -14.84
C CYS A 144 40.59 10.12 -15.30
N GLY A 145 41.47 10.55 -14.40
CA GLY A 145 42.64 11.38 -14.71
C GLY A 145 42.32 12.85 -15.04
N GLN A 146 41.04 13.19 -15.26
CA GLN A 146 40.63 14.54 -15.63
C GLN A 146 40.84 15.53 -14.48
N TYR A 147 41.34 16.72 -14.82
CA TYR A 147 41.34 17.89 -13.95
C TYR A 147 39.96 18.53 -14.00
N LEU A 148 39.34 18.74 -12.83
CA LEU A 148 37.98 19.25 -12.73
C LEU A 148 37.89 20.32 -11.63
N CYS A 149 36.95 21.25 -11.78
CA CYS A 149 36.65 22.22 -10.73
C CYS A 149 36.26 21.54 -9.41
N ARG A 150 36.45 22.26 -8.31
CA ARG A 150 36.25 21.75 -6.95
C ARG A 150 34.83 21.25 -6.70
N GLU A 151 33.83 21.88 -7.31
CA GLU A 151 32.41 21.55 -7.22
C GLU A 151 32.11 20.17 -7.81
N SER A 152 32.99 19.64 -8.65
CA SER A 152 32.90 18.30 -9.21
C SER A 152 33.29 17.19 -8.23
N PHE A 153 33.70 17.54 -7.00
CA PHE A 153 34.07 16.60 -5.94
C PHE A 153 33.15 16.74 -4.71
N TYR A 154 33.04 15.66 -3.91
CA TYR A 154 32.41 15.76 -2.60
C TYR A 154 33.40 16.35 -1.57
N GLY A 155 32.92 17.25 -0.72
CA GLY A 155 33.66 17.69 0.46
C GLY A 155 33.71 16.60 1.53
N VAL A 156 34.82 16.51 2.26
CA VAL A 156 34.93 15.65 3.45
C VAL A 156 34.28 16.38 4.62
N SER A 157 33.11 15.90 5.04
CA SER A 157 32.41 16.41 6.23
C SER A 157 33.24 16.15 7.49
N GLY A 158 33.48 17.19 8.30
CA GLY A 158 34.19 17.09 9.58
C GLY A 158 35.64 17.54 9.60
N SER A 159 36.13 18.27 8.59
CA SER A 159 37.46 18.90 8.67
C SER A 159 37.42 20.06 9.68
N PRO A 160 38.19 20.02 10.78
CA PRO A 160 38.17 21.05 11.82
C PRO A 160 38.88 22.36 11.41
N LYS A 161 39.50 22.42 10.21
CA LYS A 161 40.24 23.60 9.75
C LYS A 161 39.50 24.31 8.61
N PRO A 162 38.98 25.54 8.82
CA PRO A 162 38.21 26.28 7.81
C PRO A 162 39.00 26.54 6.51
N ASN A 163 40.33 26.58 6.59
CA ASN A 163 41.19 26.88 5.44
C ASN A 163 41.69 25.65 4.67
N ARG A 164 41.35 24.41 5.10
CA ARG A 164 41.80 23.20 4.40
C ARG A 164 40.61 22.33 4.04
N VAL A 165 40.02 22.65 2.89
CA VAL A 165 38.90 21.87 2.38
C VAL A 165 39.43 20.60 1.74
N GLN A 166 39.29 19.51 2.49
CA GLN A 166 39.57 18.18 1.98
C GLN A 166 38.45 17.78 1.01
N ILE A 167 38.83 17.50 -0.23
CA ILE A 167 37.96 16.91 -1.24
C ILE A 167 38.32 15.44 -1.45
N VAL A 168 37.31 14.61 -1.74
CA VAL A 168 37.51 13.18 -2.05
C VAL A 168 38.35 12.98 -3.32
N SER A 169 39.08 11.86 -3.42
CA SER A 169 40.02 11.58 -4.51
C SER A 169 39.39 11.33 -5.88
N LYS A 170 38.09 11.03 -5.92
CA LYS A 170 37.33 10.73 -7.13
C LYS A 170 36.28 11.80 -7.37
N CYS A 171 36.07 12.23 -8.61
CA CYS A 171 34.99 13.16 -8.93
C CYS A 171 33.61 12.50 -8.67
N LYS A 172 32.57 13.32 -8.58
CA LYS A 172 31.19 12.89 -8.31
C LYS A 172 30.71 11.84 -9.31
N ASP A 173 31.07 11.98 -10.59
CA ASP A 173 30.69 11.02 -11.64
C ASP A 173 31.40 9.69 -11.50
N CYS A 174 32.71 9.70 -11.29
CA CYS A 174 33.49 8.49 -11.03
C CYS A 174 33.00 7.76 -9.77
N ILE A 175 32.63 8.49 -8.71
CA ILE A 175 32.01 7.91 -7.51
C ILE A 175 30.66 7.30 -7.83
N ARG A 176 29.81 8.00 -8.60
CA ARG A 176 28.50 7.50 -9.02
C ARG A 176 28.64 6.21 -9.83
N ILE A 177 29.55 6.16 -10.81
CA ILE A 177 29.84 4.96 -11.61
C ILE A 177 30.34 3.83 -10.71
N ALA A 178 31.32 4.09 -9.84
CA ALA A 178 31.86 3.08 -8.93
C ALA A 178 30.80 2.53 -7.96
N VAL A 179 29.94 3.39 -7.41
CA VAL A 179 28.80 2.99 -6.56
C VAL A 179 27.80 2.16 -7.36
N ASN A 180 27.47 2.56 -8.59
CA ASN A 180 26.56 1.81 -9.45
C ASN A 180 27.10 0.43 -9.81
N ASN A 181 28.40 0.33 -10.14
CA ASN A 181 29.07 -0.94 -10.40
C ASN A 181 29.11 -1.80 -9.14
N TYR A 182 29.39 -1.21 -7.97
CA TYR A 182 29.35 -1.92 -6.70
C TYR A 182 27.95 -2.46 -6.39
N HIS A 183 26.89 -1.68 -6.64
CA HIS A 183 25.49 -2.11 -6.46
C HIS A 183 25.06 -3.21 -7.46
N ARG A 184 25.81 -3.41 -8.54
CA ARG A 184 25.61 -4.54 -9.46
C ARG A 184 26.30 -5.82 -8.98
N THR A 185 27.15 -5.75 -7.95
CA THR A 185 27.73 -6.94 -7.32
C THR A 185 26.80 -7.50 -6.25
N LEU A 186 26.86 -8.82 -6.04
CA LEU A 186 26.09 -9.47 -4.98
C LEU A 186 26.45 -8.89 -3.60
N ARG A 187 27.74 -8.71 -3.33
CA ARG A 187 28.24 -8.12 -2.09
C ARG A 187 27.68 -6.72 -1.85
N GLY A 188 27.68 -5.86 -2.87
CA GLY A 188 27.15 -4.50 -2.75
C GLY A 188 25.67 -4.49 -2.39
N ASN A 189 24.86 -5.33 -3.03
CA ASN A 189 23.44 -5.46 -2.67
C ASN A 189 23.24 -5.92 -1.22
N ILE A 190 24.03 -6.89 -0.76
CA ILE A 190 23.95 -7.40 0.61
C ILE A 190 24.34 -6.34 1.64
N VAL A 191 25.40 -5.57 1.38
CA VAL A 191 25.83 -4.46 2.25
C VAL A 191 24.73 -3.41 2.39
N ILE A 192 24.05 -3.06 1.29
CA ILE A 192 22.92 -2.12 1.30
C ILE A 192 21.76 -2.66 2.14
N LEU A 193 21.40 -3.94 1.96
CA LEU A 193 20.30 -4.57 2.70
C LEU A 193 20.56 -4.58 4.20
N VAL A 194 21.75 -5.03 4.63
CA VAL A 194 22.15 -5.05 6.05
C VAL A 194 22.24 -3.64 6.62
N GLY A 195 22.82 -2.70 5.87
CA GLY A 195 22.88 -1.29 6.26
C GLY A 195 21.48 -0.68 6.49
N ALA A 196 20.55 -0.91 5.56
CA ALA A 196 19.17 -0.47 5.68
C ALA A 196 18.43 -1.14 6.84
N ALA A 197 18.68 -2.42 7.11
CA ALA A 197 18.13 -3.12 8.28
C ALA A 197 18.58 -2.47 9.59
N ARG A 198 19.88 -2.19 9.74
CA ARG A 198 20.47 -1.52 10.91
C ARG A 198 19.95 -0.09 11.10
N GLN A 199 19.82 0.67 10.01
CA GLN A 199 19.26 2.02 10.10
C GLN A 199 17.80 1.99 10.56
N ARG A 200 16.99 1.09 9.99
CA ARG A 200 15.58 0.93 10.38
C ARG A 200 15.42 0.42 11.82
N SER A 201 16.34 -0.42 12.30
CA SER A 201 16.31 -0.90 13.69
C SER A 201 16.53 0.23 14.69
N LYS A 202 17.41 1.20 14.36
CA LYS A 202 17.67 2.41 15.17
C LYS A 202 16.51 3.41 15.20
N LEU A 203 15.76 3.55 14.12
CA LEU A 203 14.66 4.53 14.01
C LEU A 203 13.42 4.15 14.82
N HIS A 204 13.26 2.87 15.20
CA HIS A 204 12.10 2.43 15.96
C HIS A 204 12.32 2.66 17.46
N VAL A 205 11.41 3.44 18.06
CA VAL A 205 11.31 3.73 19.50
C VAL A 205 11.36 2.48 20.39
N ARG A 206 11.04 1.29 19.84
CA ARG A 206 10.98 0.02 20.56
C ARG A 206 12.32 -0.73 20.67
N ASN A 207 13.46 -0.06 20.50
CA ASN A 207 14.81 -0.62 20.68
C ASN A 207 15.01 -2.01 20.03
N ARG A 208 14.67 -2.14 18.74
CA ARG A 208 14.81 -3.42 18.04
C ARG A 208 16.27 -3.63 17.67
N SER A 209 16.84 -4.78 17.99
CA SER A 209 18.19 -5.15 17.59
C SER A 209 18.26 -5.59 16.12
N CYS A 210 19.45 -5.49 15.53
CA CYS A 210 19.76 -6.03 14.22
C CYS A 210 21.03 -6.88 14.36
N THR A 211 20.87 -8.19 14.47
CA THR A 211 21.98 -9.15 14.59
C THR A 211 22.44 -9.68 13.23
N LEU A 212 21.76 -9.31 12.14
CA LEU A 212 22.12 -9.74 10.80
C LEU A 212 23.54 -9.33 10.38
N THR A 213 24.25 -10.31 9.86
CA THR A 213 25.54 -10.20 9.18
C THR A 213 25.37 -10.35 7.67
N HIS A 214 26.42 -10.03 6.91
CA HIS A 214 26.42 -10.29 5.46
C HIS A 214 26.34 -11.79 5.15
N ASN A 215 26.94 -12.65 5.98
CA ASN A 215 26.91 -14.10 5.77
C ASN A 215 25.51 -14.67 5.99
N ASP A 216 24.72 -14.11 6.92
CA ASP A 216 23.33 -14.54 7.10
C ASP A 216 22.49 -14.33 5.82
N ILE A 217 22.71 -13.21 5.13
CA ILE A 217 22.04 -12.94 3.85
C ILE A 217 22.49 -13.91 2.75
N LEU A 218 23.79 -14.23 2.68
CA LEU A 218 24.30 -15.23 1.74
C LEU A 218 23.71 -16.62 2.00
N VAL A 219 23.59 -17.01 3.28
CA VAL A 219 22.96 -18.27 3.66
C VAL A 219 21.47 -18.28 3.30
N MET A 220 20.74 -17.19 3.50
CA MET A 220 19.35 -17.07 3.04
C MET A 220 19.25 -17.19 1.52
N LEU A 221 20.11 -16.50 0.77
CA LEU A 221 20.16 -16.57 -0.70
C LEU A 221 20.36 -17.99 -1.19
N TRP A 222 21.31 -18.72 -0.62
CA TRP A 222 21.57 -20.11 -0.96
C TRP A 222 20.38 -21.01 -0.61
N THR A 223 19.85 -20.86 0.62
CA THR A 223 18.72 -21.67 1.12
C THR A 223 17.46 -21.47 0.29
N GLN A 224 17.25 -20.25 -0.20
CA GLN A 224 16.12 -19.88 -1.05
C GLN A 224 16.41 -20.01 -2.55
N GLU A 225 17.60 -20.46 -2.95
CA GLU A 225 18.00 -20.58 -4.37
C GLU A 225 17.82 -19.27 -5.15
N ALA A 226 18.10 -18.13 -4.50
CA ALA A 226 17.87 -16.78 -5.02
C ALA A 226 16.41 -16.49 -5.44
N ARG A 227 15.43 -17.18 -4.86
CA ARG A 227 13.99 -16.97 -5.09
C ARG A 227 13.34 -16.22 -3.92
N CYS A 228 12.26 -15.51 -4.23
CA CYS A 228 11.41 -14.87 -3.24
C CYS A 228 10.79 -15.92 -2.31
N ALA A 229 10.95 -15.75 -0.99
CA ALA A 229 10.44 -16.70 0.01
C ALA A 229 8.91 -16.84 0.01
N TYR A 230 8.17 -15.88 -0.55
CA TYR A 230 6.70 -15.91 -0.58
C TYR A 230 6.15 -16.40 -1.91
N SER A 231 6.71 -15.97 -3.03
CA SER A 231 6.16 -16.25 -4.37
C SER A 231 6.94 -17.26 -5.19
N GLY A 232 8.15 -17.65 -4.76
CA GLY A 232 9.04 -18.51 -5.54
C GLY A 232 9.65 -17.85 -6.79
N ILE A 233 9.31 -16.60 -7.08
CA ILE A 233 9.85 -15.84 -8.21
C ILE A 233 11.35 -15.67 -8.05
N ALA A 234 12.11 -15.97 -9.12
CA ALA A 234 13.55 -15.72 -9.17
C ALA A 234 13.81 -14.22 -9.03
N MET A 235 14.65 -13.84 -8.07
CA MET A 235 15.00 -12.44 -7.83
C MET A 235 16.15 -12.01 -8.73
N GLU A 236 16.07 -10.79 -9.24
CA GLU A 236 17.10 -10.18 -10.08
C GLU A 236 18.21 -9.56 -9.20
N ILE A 237 19.02 -10.43 -8.56
CA ILE A 237 19.96 -10.06 -7.48
C ILE A 237 21.17 -9.21 -7.90
N LEU A 238 21.42 -9.04 -9.20
CA LEU A 238 22.53 -8.24 -9.75
C LEU A 238 22.08 -6.98 -10.50
N ILE A 239 20.78 -6.83 -10.73
CA ILE A 239 20.24 -5.69 -11.48
C ILE A 239 19.66 -4.71 -10.46
N PRO A 240 20.36 -3.61 -10.14
CA PRO A 240 19.83 -2.62 -9.21
C PRO A 240 18.56 -2.00 -9.79
N ASN A 241 17.56 -1.74 -8.94
CA ASN A 241 16.27 -1.19 -9.38
C ASN A 241 15.58 -2.03 -10.48
N SER A 242 15.77 -3.35 -10.52
CA SER A 242 14.95 -4.25 -11.34
C SER A 242 13.50 -4.31 -10.89
N HIS A 243 12.67 -5.04 -11.65
CA HIS A 243 11.33 -5.43 -11.20
C HIS A 243 11.47 -6.30 -9.94
N TRP A 244 11.97 -7.53 -10.09
CA TRP A 244 12.03 -8.49 -8.98
C TRP A 244 13.30 -8.36 -8.14
N ARG A 245 13.69 -7.14 -7.75
CA ARG A 245 14.87 -6.93 -6.90
C ARG A 245 14.66 -7.53 -5.53
N MET A 246 15.75 -8.02 -4.95
CA MET A 246 15.74 -8.58 -3.60
C MET A 246 15.50 -7.50 -2.54
N SER A 247 14.70 -7.86 -1.53
CA SER A 247 14.43 -7.09 -0.33
C SER A 247 14.45 -8.00 0.88
N LEU A 248 14.62 -7.39 2.05
CA LEU A 248 14.65 -8.09 3.33
C LEU A 248 13.33 -7.84 4.07
N GLU A 249 12.66 -8.91 4.47
CA GLU A 249 11.38 -8.87 5.18
C GLU A 249 11.45 -9.62 6.50
N ARG A 250 10.77 -9.09 7.52
CA ARG A 250 10.65 -9.75 8.83
C ARG A 250 9.43 -10.65 8.83
N LYS A 251 9.59 -11.92 9.19
CA LYS A 251 8.48 -12.85 9.42
C LYS A 251 7.56 -12.33 10.52
N ASN A 252 8.13 -11.87 11.63
CA ASN A 252 7.43 -11.21 12.72
C ASN A 252 7.91 -9.77 12.89
N ASN A 253 7.01 -8.81 12.63
CA ASN A 253 7.27 -7.39 12.81
C ASN A 253 7.44 -6.95 14.27
N LEU A 254 7.28 -7.82 15.28
CA LEU A 254 7.55 -7.50 16.70
C LEU A 254 9.03 -7.66 17.03
N MET A 255 9.70 -8.58 16.33
CA MET A 255 11.09 -8.90 16.55
C MET A 255 12.01 -7.99 15.71
N GLY A 256 13.28 -7.95 16.10
CA GLY A 256 14.34 -7.29 15.36
C GLY A 256 14.70 -7.99 14.05
N TYR A 257 15.78 -7.55 13.43
CA TYR A 257 16.34 -8.23 12.26
C TYR A 257 17.34 -9.29 12.73
N SER A 258 16.95 -10.56 12.64
CA SER A 258 17.81 -11.73 12.89
C SER A 258 17.69 -12.73 11.73
N ARG A 259 18.59 -13.71 11.68
CA ARG A 259 18.58 -14.73 10.63
C ARG A 259 17.30 -15.58 10.65
N GLU A 260 16.77 -15.85 11.83
CA GLU A 260 15.59 -16.69 12.07
C GLU A 260 14.29 -15.93 11.71
N ASN A 261 14.27 -14.63 12.00
CA ASN A 261 13.11 -13.76 11.80
C ASN A 261 13.09 -13.05 10.44
N CYS A 262 14.10 -13.22 9.58
CA CYS A 262 14.12 -12.59 8.27
C CYS A 262 14.07 -13.59 7.13
N VAL A 263 13.56 -13.13 6.00
CA VAL A 263 13.57 -13.83 4.71
C VAL A 263 13.88 -12.84 3.59
N LEU A 264 14.35 -13.36 2.46
CA LEU A 264 14.53 -12.56 1.26
C LEU A 264 13.29 -12.68 0.38
N ILE A 265 12.77 -11.54 -0.06
CA ILE A 265 11.57 -11.47 -0.90
C ILE A 265 11.83 -10.55 -2.08
N ALA A 266 11.06 -10.70 -3.15
CA ALA A 266 11.01 -9.67 -4.17
C ALA A 266 10.38 -8.39 -3.57
N SER A 267 10.93 -7.23 -3.92
CA SER A 267 10.58 -5.95 -3.27
C SER A 267 9.12 -5.54 -3.41
N GLU A 268 8.43 -6.07 -4.41
CA GLU A 268 6.99 -5.99 -4.61
C GLU A 268 6.18 -6.55 -3.42
N PHE A 269 6.71 -7.49 -2.68
CA PHE A 269 6.03 -8.07 -1.52
C PHE A 269 6.40 -7.36 -0.21
N ASN A 270 7.26 -6.33 -0.24
CA ASN A 270 7.65 -5.56 0.95
C ASN A 270 6.68 -4.40 1.18
N SER A 271 5.45 -4.75 1.54
CA SER A 271 4.38 -3.79 1.83
C SER A 271 4.36 -3.44 3.32
N SER A 272 4.11 -2.16 3.62
CA SER A 272 4.10 -1.68 5.01
C SER A 272 2.95 -2.30 5.79
N ASP A 273 3.25 -2.81 6.98
CA ASP A 273 2.25 -3.30 7.92
C ASP A 273 1.61 -2.15 8.71
N TYR A 274 0.44 -1.71 8.25
CA TYR A 274 -0.33 -0.64 8.89
C TYR A 274 -1.13 -1.11 10.10
N SER A 275 -1.18 -2.42 10.41
CA SER A 275 -1.97 -2.94 11.53
C SER A 275 -1.47 -2.47 12.89
N ARG A 276 -0.23 -1.97 12.96
CA ARG A 276 0.48 -1.64 14.21
C ARG A 276 0.67 -0.15 14.43
N HIS A 277 -0.08 0.69 13.72
CA HIS A 277 -0.02 2.13 13.96
C HIS A 277 -0.51 2.49 15.38
N PRO A 278 0.10 3.50 16.03
CA PRO A 278 -0.37 3.98 17.33
C PRO A 278 -1.87 4.29 17.31
N GLY A 279 -2.61 3.72 18.26
CA GLY A 279 -4.06 3.91 18.39
C GLY A 279 -4.93 2.85 17.73
N ILE A 280 -4.36 1.86 17.03
CA ILE A 280 -5.07 0.65 16.60
C ILE A 280 -4.93 -0.40 17.70
N ARG A 281 -6.05 -0.96 18.19
CA ARG A 281 -6.02 -2.07 19.14
C ARG A 281 -5.73 -3.36 18.39
N SER A 282 -4.93 -4.26 18.97
CA SER A 282 -4.65 -5.57 18.35
C SER A 282 -5.94 -6.36 18.04
N SER A 283 -6.98 -6.20 18.87
CA SER A 283 -8.32 -6.79 18.66
C SER A 283 -9.06 -6.26 17.43
N ASP A 284 -8.69 -5.06 16.94
CA ASP A 284 -9.35 -4.42 15.80
C ASP A 284 -8.69 -4.83 14.47
N VAL A 285 -7.58 -5.57 14.51
CA VAL A 285 -6.82 -6.02 13.34
C VAL A 285 -7.37 -7.36 12.86
N LEU A 286 -8.17 -7.31 11.79
CA LEU A 286 -8.72 -8.50 11.13
C LEU A 286 -7.82 -9.06 10.02
N GLY A 287 -6.78 -8.32 9.65
CA GLY A 287 -5.83 -8.67 8.62
C GLY A 287 -4.67 -7.70 8.53
N THR A 288 -3.63 -8.12 7.82
CA THR A 288 -2.42 -7.34 7.58
C THR A 288 -2.20 -7.13 6.09
N ALA A 289 -1.65 -5.96 5.74
CA ALA A 289 -1.14 -5.68 4.39
C ALA A 289 0.21 -6.36 4.11
N GLN A 290 0.86 -6.88 5.16
CA GLN A 290 2.08 -7.66 5.05
C GLN A 290 1.80 -8.93 4.23
N TRP A 291 2.70 -9.22 3.29
CA TRP A 291 2.65 -10.45 2.52
C TRP A 291 3.19 -11.62 3.33
N SER A 292 2.67 -12.80 3.07
CA SER A 292 3.19 -14.09 3.52
C SER A 292 3.09 -15.08 2.37
N ALA A 293 3.81 -16.20 2.50
CA ALA A 293 3.68 -17.36 1.63
C ALA A 293 2.21 -17.78 1.42
N ASP A 294 1.51 -18.05 2.52
CA ASP A 294 0.10 -18.48 2.49
C ASP A 294 -0.80 -17.45 1.82
N LYS A 295 -0.53 -16.16 2.05
CA LYS A 295 -1.29 -15.09 1.43
C LYS A 295 -1.06 -14.98 -0.07
N VAL A 296 0.16 -15.24 -0.55
CA VAL A 296 0.45 -15.31 -1.99
C VAL A 296 -0.31 -16.47 -2.63
N GLN A 297 -0.37 -17.63 -1.96
CA GLN A 297 -1.12 -18.78 -2.46
C GLN A 297 -2.64 -18.54 -2.45
N SER A 298 -3.16 -17.89 -1.41
CA SER A 298 -4.60 -17.65 -1.28
C SER A 298 -5.17 -16.67 -2.31
N VAL A 299 -4.33 -15.85 -2.97
CA VAL A 299 -4.78 -14.92 -4.03
C VAL A 299 -5.59 -15.63 -5.11
N LEU A 300 -5.18 -16.83 -5.54
CA LEU A 300 -5.87 -17.60 -6.56
C LEU A 300 -7.28 -18.01 -6.12
N ALA A 301 -7.46 -18.44 -4.87
CA ALA A 301 -8.79 -18.74 -4.35
C ALA A 301 -9.63 -17.46 -4.20
N VAL A 302 -9.03 -16.40 -3.65
CA VAL A 302 -9.73 -15.15 -3.34
C VAL A 302 -10.22 -14.42 -4.61
N ARG A 303 -9.46 -14.43 -5.71
CA ARG A 303 -9.89 -13.78 -6.96
C ARG A 303 -11.17 -14.39 -7.56
N HIS A 304 -11.44 -15.66 -7.28
CA HIS A 304 -12.61 -16.39 -7.79
C HIS A 304 -13.85 -16.25 -6.90
N ILE A 305 -13.76 -15.54 -5.77
CA ILE A 305 -14.94 -15.22 -4.96
C ILE A 305 -15.90 -14.37 -5.80
N ASN A 306 -17.15 -14.80 -5.88
CA ASN A 306 -18.22 -14.05 -6.55
C ASN A 306 -18.62 -12.84 -5.71
N LEU A 307 -18.76 -11.69 -6.37
CA LEU A 307 -19.24 -10.46 -5.77
C LEU A 307 -20.68 -10.21 -6.22
N ASP A 308 -21.56 -9.88 -5.28
CA ASP A 308 -22.88 -9.36 -5.64
C ASP A 308 -22.75 -7.90 -6.08
N VAL A 309 -22.65 -7.70 -7.40
CA VAL A 309 -22.53 -6.37 -8.02
C VAL A 309 -23.78 -5.50 -7.75
N ARG A 310 -24.94 -6.10 -7.48
CA ARG A 310 -26.16 -5.34 -7.13
C ARG A 310 -26.03 -4.70 -5.76
N LEU A 311 -25.54 -5.45 -4.77
CA LEU A 311 -25.25 -4.90 -3.44
C LEU A 311 -24.19 -3.78 -3.51
N LEU A 312 -23.19 -3.95 -4.37
CA LEU A 312 -22.21 -2.88 -4.63
C LEU A 312 -22.87 -1.63 -5.22
N GLY A 313 -23.80 -1.78 -6.18
CA GLY A 313 -24.58 -0.68 -6.74
C GLY A 313 -25.38 0.07 -5.67
N ILE A 314 -26.06 -0.66 -4.78
CA ILE A 314 -26.80 -0.07 -3.64
C ILE A 314 -25.85 0.71 -2.73
N ASP A 315 -24.72 0.12 -2.34
CA ASP A 315 -23.72 0.79 -1.50
C ASP A 315 -23.19 2.07 -2.18
N ILE A 316 -22.98 2.05 -3.51
CA ILE A 316 -22.53 3.22 -4.29
C ILE A 316 -23.58 4.33 -4.29
N GLU A 317 -24.85 4.02 -4.55
CA GLU A 317 -25.91 5.03 -4.53
C GLU A 317 -26.10 5.61 -3.12
N GLU A 318 -26.10 4.78 -2.08
CA GLU A 318 -26.12 5.24 -0.69
C GLU A 318 -24.93 6.18 -0.41
N ALA A 319 -23.75 5.85 -0.94
CA ALA A 319 -22.57 6.68 -0.76
C ALA A 319 -22.62 7.98 -1.56
N ARG A 320 -23.41 8.12 -2.62
CA ARG A 320 -23.62 9.39 -3.34
C ARG A 320 -24.51 10.35 -2.56
N LEU A 321 -25.54 9.81 -1.90
CA LEU A 321 -26.47 10.63 -1.14
C LEU A 321 -25.72 11.57 -0.17
N PRO A 322 -26.04 12.87 -0.17
CA PRO A 322 -25.54 13.75 0.87
C PRO A 322 -25.99 13.16 2.21
N LYS A 323 -25.14 13.25 3.24
CA LYS A 323 -25.58 12.84 4.58
C LYS A 323 -26.79 13.69 4.96
N PHE A 324 -27.99 13.15 4.81
CA PHE A 324 -29.18 13.65 5.46
C PHE A 324 -29.05 13.26 6.93
N GLN A 325 -28.13 13.94 7.63
CA GLN A 325 -28.34 14.11 9.04
C GLN A 325 -29.41 15.18 9.10
N PRO A 326 -30.68 14.87 9.42
CA PRO A 326 -31.56 15.92 9.89
C PRO A 326 -30.75 16.61 10.98
N ARG A 327 -30.39 17.88 10.74
CA ARG A 327 -29.73 18.65 11.78
C ARG A 327 -30.76 18.62 12.88
N ARG A 328 -30.55 17.75 13.90
CA ARG A 328 -31.40 17.74 15.09
C ARG A 328 -31.51 19.22 15.43
N PRO A 329 -32.73 19.81 15.44
CA PRO A 329 -32.88 21.24 15.66
C PRO A 329 -31.97 21.56 16.82
N ARG A 330 -31.00 22.47 16.60
CA ARG A 330 -30.06 22.84 17.64
C ARG A 330 -30.92 23.56 18.66
N ILE A 331 -31.52 22.81 19.58
CA ILE A 331 -32.18 23.36 20.74
C ILE A 331 -31.04 24.06 21.46
N ALA A 332 -31.01 25.39 21.36
CA ALA A 332 -29.98 26.26 21.89
C ALA A 332 -30.09 26.35 23.43
N LEU A 333 -30.41 25.24 24.08
CA LEU A 333 -30.31 25.09 25.51
C LEU A 333 -28.83 25.24 25.85
N ARG A 334 -28.51 26.40 26.43
CA ARG A 334 -27.19 26.66 27.01
C ARG A 334 -26.90 25.50 27.95
N ARG A 335 -25.87 24.70 27.61
CA ARG A 335 -25.42 23.64 28.51
C ARG A 335 -24.79 24.33 29.71
N SER A 336 -25.35 24.10 30.88
CA SER A 336 -24.75 24.41 32.17
C SER A 336 -24.42 23.11 32.90
N PRO A 337 -23.43 23.13 33.81
CA PRO A 337 -23.24 22.02 34.71
C PRO A 337 -24.44 21.85 35.66
N ASN A 338 -24.63 20.66 36.23
CA ASN A 338 -25.54 20.45 37.36
C ASN A 338 -24.93 20.99 38.67
N SER A 339 -25.62 20.78 39.79
CA SER A 339 -25.15 21.15 41.14
C SER A 339 -23.81 20.49 41.53
N GLU A 340 -23.43 19.38 40.90
CA GLU A 340 -22.18 18.65 41.15
C GLU A 340 -21.04 19.07 40.20
N GLY A 341 -21.26 20.07 39.33
CA GLY A 341 -20.26 20.50 38.36
C GLY A 341 -20.13 19.59 37.13
N GLU A 342 -21.01 18.59 36.99
CA GLU A 342 -21.03 17.67 35.87
C GLU A 342 -21.78 18.22 34.66
N TRP A 343 -21.36 17.80 33.47
CA TRP A 343 -21.92 18.28 32.21
C TRP A 343 -22.77 17.21 31.53
N ARG A 344 -23.98 17.56 31.11
CA ARG A 344 -24.87 16.66 30.37
C ARG A 344 -24.34 16.40 28.95
N CYS A 345 -24.15 15.14 28.58
CA CYS A 345 -23.81 14.74 27.21
C CYS A 345 -25.02 14.91 26.28
N GLY A 346 -24.89 15.67 25.19
CA GLY A 346 -25.94 15.87 24.19
C GLY A 346 -26.25 14.64 23.32
N THR A 347 -25.45 13.57 23.42
CA THR A 347 -25.68 12.32 22.67
C THR A 347 -26.38 11.26 23.53
N CYS A 348 -25.84 10.92 24.70
CA CYS A 348 -26.44 9.91 25.58
C CYS A 348 -27.34 10.49 26.68
N GLY A 349 -27.37 11.81 26.88
CA GLY A 349 -28.21 12.46 27.89
C GLY A 349 -27.69 12.39 29.32
N VAL A 350 -26.61 11.64 29.59
CA VAL A 350 -26.03 11.40 30.92
C VAL A 350 -25.12 12.56 31.35
N TYR A 351 -25.18 12.97 32.63
CA TYR A 351 -24.24 13.90 33.26
C TYR A 351 -22.92 13.20 33.58
N LYS A 352 -21.80 13.85 33.24
CA LYS A 352 -20.46 13.31 33.49
C LYS A 352 -19.51 14.44 33.89
N ALA A 353 -18.49 14.11 34.68
CA ALA A 353 -17.39 15.02 34.99
C ALA A 353 -16.74 15.64 33.74
N VAL A 354 -16.13 16.82 33.91
CA VAL A 354 -15.47 17.60 32.83
C VAL A 354 -14.42 16.77 32.08
N CYS A 355 -13.67 15.92 32.79
CA CYS A 355 -12.64 15.06 32.22
C CYS A 355 -13.19 14.02 31.22
N ALA A 356 -14.50 13.75 31.22
CA ALA A 356 -15.17 12.86 30.27
C ALA A 356 -15.47 13.53 28.91
N PHE A 357 -15.11 14.80 28.73
CA PHE A 357 -15.34 15.58 27.51
C PHE A 357 -14.03 16.08 26.90
N HIS A 358 -14.00 16.20 25.56
CA HIS A 358 -12.91 16.92 24.91
C HIS A 358 -13.09 18.43 25.07
N LYS A 359 -11.99 19.15 25.34
CA LYS A 359 -11.95 20.61 25.31
C LYS A 359 -12.22 21.13 23.89
N ASN A 360 -13.04 22.17 23.77
CA ASN A 360 -13.30 22.90 22.54
C ASN A 360 -13.56 24.38 22.84
N THR A 361 -12.58 25.23 22.52
CA THR A 361 -12.65 26.68 22.76
C THR A 361 -13.74 27.38 21.95
N GLN A 362 -14.25 26.75 20.88
CA GLN A 362 -15.34 27.29 20.07
C GLN A 362 -16.73 27.05 20.67
N CYS A 363 -16.85 26.26 21.73
CA CYS A 363 -18.14 26.00 22.39
C CYS A 363 -18.29 26.88 23.63
N THR A 364 -19.50 27.37 23.90
CA THR A 364 -19.85 28.02 25.17
C THR A 364 -19.59 27.03 26.31
N GLY A 365 -18.63 27.35 27.19
CA GLY A 365 -18.17 26.46 28.26
C GLY A 365 -16.90 25.66 27.94
N GLY A 366 -16.29 25.84 26.77
CA GLY A 366 -14.97 25.25 26.47
C GLY A 366 -14.97 23.73 26.29
N LEU A 367 -16.14 23.08 26.19
CA LEU A 367 -16.30 21.61 26.12
C LEU A 367 -17.17 21.20 24.93
N ARG A 368 -16.88 20.04 24.34
CA ARG A 368 -17.76 19.43 23.32
C ARG A 368 -19.11 19.02 23.90
N SER A 369 -20.14 18.99 23.04
CA SER A 369 -21.49 18.56 23.41
C SER A 369 -21.59 17.07 23.71
N SER A 370 -20.81 16.24 23.03
CA SER A 370 -20.75 14.79 23.24
C SER A 370 -19.59 14.41 24.16
N CYS A 371 -19.82 13.47 25.09
CA CYS A 371 -18.77 12.87 25.89
C CYS A 371 -17.78 12.07 25.02
N MET A 372 -16.61 11.74 25.56
CA MET A 372 -15.57 11.01 24.83
C MET A 372 -16.03 9.63 24.37
N ASP A 373 -16.84 8.92 25.16
CA ASP A 373 -17.38 7.60 24.79
C ASP A 373 -18.32 7.70 23.59
N CYS A 374 -19.33 8.55 23.64
CA CYS A 374 -20.24 8.78 22.50
C CYS A 374 -19.48 9.31 21.28
N SER A 375 -18.46 10.15 21.49
CA SER A 375 -17.61 10.64 20.40
C SER A 375 -16.80 9.50 19.75
N ARG A 376 -16.33 8.53 20.55
CA ARG A 376 -15.61 7.35 20.10
C ARG A 376 -16.53 6.39 19.36
N GLU A 377 -17.70 6.09 19.92
CA GLU A 377 -18.71 5.23 19.31
C GLU A 377 -19.22 5.82 17.99
N ASN A 378 -19.59 7.10 17.97
CA ASN A 378 -20.02 7.77 16.74
C ASN A 378 -18.89 7.79 15.69
N ARG A 379 -17.64 7.99 16.14
CA ARG A 379 -16.47 7.85 15.25
C ARG A 379 -16.36 6.44 14.70
N GLN A 380 -16.60 5.40 15.50
CA GLN A 380 -16.57 3.98 15.10
C GLN A 380 -17.75 3.61 14.16
N MET A 381 -18.94 4.14 14.38
CA MET A 381 -20.09 3.94 13.48
C MET A 381 -19.85 4.62 12.13
N HIS A 382 -19.49 5.92 12.14
CA HIS A 382 -19.16 6.63 10.91
C HIS A 382 -17.98 6.01 10.18
N ALA A 383 -17.03 5.48 10.93
CA ALA A 383 -15.87 4.75 10.42
C ALA A 383 -16.20 3.50 9.61
N LYS A 384 -17.36 2.88 9.85
CA LYS A 384 -17.85 1.68 9.14
C LYS A 384 -18.63 2.03 7.88
N THR A 385 -19.11 3.27 7.74
CA THR A 385 -19.88 3.68 6.55
C THR A 385 -19.01 3.69 5.30
N PHE A 386 -19.55 3.17 4.20
CA PHE A 386 -18.86 3.05 2.93
C PHE A 386 -18.42 4.43 2.38
N ARG A 387 -19.33 5.43 2.39
CA ARG A 387 -19.00 6.83 2.04
C ARG A 387 -17.82 7.39 2.82
N ARG A 388 -17.75 7.15 4.14
CA ARG A 388 -16.64 7.68 4.96
C ARG A 388 -15.31 7.02 4.59
N ASN A 389 -15.30 5.74 4.25
CA ASN A 389 -14.10 5.06 3.79
C ASN A 389 -13.59 5.65 2.46
N MET A 390 -14.49 5.96 1.52
CA MET A 390 -14.12 6.63 0.25
C MET A 390 -13.57 8.04 0.49
N LEU A 391 -14.23 8.83 1.34
CA LEU A 391 -13.78 10.17 1.68
C LEU A 391 -12.44 10.17 2.42
N ALA A 392 -12.20 9.18 3.29
CA ALA A 392 -10.92 9.02 3.96
C ALA A 392 -9.80 8.72 2.94
N LEU A 393 -10.08 7.86 1.96
CA LEU A 393 -9.15 7.53 0.89
C LEU A 393 -8.76 8.77 0.07
N LEU A 394 -9.74 9.59 -0.32
CA LEU A 394 -9.53 10.86 -1.02
C LEU A 394 -8.74 11.86 -0.18
N ALA A 395 -9.06 12.01 1.11
CA ALA A 395 -8.35 12.92 2.00
C ALA A 395 -6.87 12.53 2.14
N SER A 396 -6.57 11.24 2.26
CA SER A 396 -5.19 10.73 2.27
C SER A 396 -4.47 10.99 0.95
N ALA A 397 -5.12 10.76 -0.19
CA ALA A 397 -4.55 11.05 -1.51
C ALA A 397 -4.27 12.55 -1.69
N ARG A 398 -5.21 13.43 -1.29
CA ARG A 398 -5.06 14.89 -1.35
C ARG A 398 -3.87 15.37 -0.52
N ARG A 399 -3.71 14.86 0.71
CA ARG A 399 -2.55 15.17 1.55
C ARG A 399 -1.24 14.79 0.86
N ARG A 400 -1.14 13.55 0.37
CA ARG A 400 0.06 13.08 -0.36
C ARG A 400 0.33 13.88 -1.63
N SER A 401 -0.70 14.35 -2.32
CA SER A 401 -0.57 15.23 -3.49
C SER A 401 0.04 16.57 -3.10
N LYS A 402 -0.45 17.19 -2.02
CA LYS A 402 0.07 18.43 -1.47
C LYS A 402 1.54 18.29 -1.04
N ASP A 403 1.87 17.22 -0.32
CA ASP A 403 3.24 16.94 0.15
C ASP A 403 4.23 16.77 -1.01
N ARG A 404 3.73 16.40 -2.20
CA ARG A 404 4.53 16.21 -3.43
C ARG A 404 4.39 17.37 -4.40
N GLN A 405 3.60 18.40 -4.08
CA GLN A 405 3.27 19.52 -4.97
C GLN A 405 2.69 19.06 -6.33
N GLN A 406 1.83 18.06 -6.32
CA GLN A 406 1.18 17.52 -7.52
C GLN A 406 -0.30 17.90 -7.58
N ALA A 407 -0.84 18.01 -8.80
CA ALA A 407 -2.24 18.30 -9.04
C ALA A 407 -3.18 17.24 -8.42
N PHE A 408 -4.35 17.68 -7.94
CA PHE A 408 -5.36 16.81 -7.36
C PHE A 408 -6.75 17.19 -7.91
N ALA A 409 -7.33 16.31 -8.72
CA ALA A 409 -8.62 16.53 -9.37
C ALA A 409 -9.66 15.41 -9.08
N LEU A 410 -9.31 14.42 -8.25
CA LEU A 410 -10.25 13.36 -7.88
C LEU A 410 -11.39 13.87 -6.97
N THR A 411 -12.62 13.52 -7.34
CA THR A 411 -13.83 13.73 -6.53
C THR A 411 -14.31 12.40 -5.94
N LEU A 412 -15.37 12.45 -5.10
CA LEU A 412 -16.03 11.23 -4.61
C LEU A 412 -16.59 10.40 -5.76
N ASP A 413 -17.28 11.03 -6.71
CA ASP A 413 -17.89 10.33 -7.84
C ASP A 413 -16.85 9.65 -8.73
N CYS A 414 -15.68 10.27 -8.96
CA CYS A 414 -14.59 9.61 -9.66
C CYS A 414 -14.19 8.28 -9.00
N VAL A 415 -14.15 8.23 -7.66
CA VAL A 415 -13.79 7.00 -6.91
C VAL A 415 -14.89 5.97 -6.95
N LEU A 416 -16.15 6.38 -6.81
CA LEU A 416 -17.30 5.50 -6.90
C LEU A 416 -17.44 4.89 -8.30
N GLU A 417 -17.18 5.69 -9.34
CA GLU A 417 -17.17 5.23 -10.73
C GLU A 417 -16.01 4.25 -11.00
N MET A 418 -14.80 4.53 -10.51
CA MET A 418 -13.71 3.55 -10.57
C MET A 418 -14.10 2.21 -9.92
N LEU A 419 -14.79 2.26 -8.78
CA LEU A 419 -15.23 1.06 -8.09
C LEU A 419 -16.26 0.26 -8.90
N TRP A 420 -17.20 0.96 -9.53
CA TRP A 420 -18.20 0.37 -10.43
C TRP A 420 -17.55 -0.25 -11.67
N LEU A 421 -16.69 0.50 -12.37
CA LEU A 421 -15.98 0.04 -13.57
C LEU A 421 -15.05 -1.14 -13.28
N GLN A 422 -14.58 -1.27 -12.04
CA GLN A 422 -13.78 -2.41 -11.58
C GLN A 422 -14.63 -3.53 -10.94
N ALA A 423 -15.96 -3.42 -10.95
CA ALA A 423 -16.90 -4.35 -10.34
C ALA A 423 -16.54 -4.75 -8.90
N GLY A 424 -16.04 -3.79 -8.11
CA GLY A 424 -15.65 -4.06 -6.72
C GLY A 424 -14.35 -4.87 -6.56
N ARG A 425 -13.49 -4.92 -7.59
CA ARG A 425 -12.25 -5.72 -7.61
C ARG A 425 -10.98 -4.90 -7.78
N CYS A 426 -9.86 -5.52 -7.43
CA CYS A 426 -8.51 -5.01 -7.66
C CYS A 426 -8.18 -4.90 -9.15
N CYS A 427 -7.76 -3.70 -9.58
CA CYS A 427 -7.35 -3.44 -10.97
C CYS A 427 -6.20 -4.35 -11.45
N TYR A 428 -5.34 -4.77 -10.51
CA TYR A 428 -4.17 -5.60 -10.82
C TYR A 428 -4.45 -7.09 -10.67
N SER A 429 -5.07 -7.51 -9.57
CA SER A 429 -5.17 -8.93 -9.20
C SER A 429 -6.57 -9.54 -9.33
N GLY A 430 -7.61 -8.74 -9.59
CA GLY A 430 -9.00 -9.21 -9.62
C GLY A 430 -9.60 -9.58 -8.26
N ILE A 431 -8.83 -9.42 -7.17
CA ILE A 431 -9.28 -9.71 -5.80
C ILE A 431 -10.44 -8.79 -5.41
N PRO A 432 -11.56 -9.33 -4.87
CA PRO A 432 -12.65 -8.52 -4.33
C PRO A 432 -12.23 -7.71 -3.11
N TRP A 433 -12.78 -6.50 -2.98
CA TRP A 433 -12.52 -5.64 -1.84
C TRP A 433 -13.27 -6.03 -0.58
N GLN A 434 -12.59 -5.89 0.57
CA GLN A 434 -13.23 -5.83 1.88
C GLN A 434 -13.34 -4.38 2.33
N TYR A 435 -14.40 -3.67 1.90
CA TYR A 435 -14.56 -2.22 2.14
C TYR A 435 -15.44 -1.85 3.33
N LYS A 436 -16.24 -2.78 3.87
CA LYS A 436 -17.13 -2.54 5.03
C LYS A 436 -16.39 -2.66 6.36
N GLN A 437 -15.40 -3.53 6.43
CA GLN A 437 -14.61 -3.78 7.63
C GLN A 437 -13.28 -3.01 7.59
N ARG A 438 -12.79 -2.61 8.77
CA ARG A 438 -11.50 -1.93 8.92
C ARG A 438 -10.42 -2.95 9.22
N HIS A 439 -9.19 -2.58 8.87
CA HIS A 439 -7.99 -3.37 9.18
C HIS A 439 -8.10 -4.82 8.73
N THR A 440 -8.82 -5.09 7.64
CA THR A 440 -8.91 -6.40 6.99
C THR A 440 -7.81 -6.59 5.96
N HIS A 441 -7.76 -7.80 5.39
CA HIS A 441 -7.05 -8.07 4.15
C HIS A 441 -7.73 -7.40 2.96
N TRP A 442 -6.97 -7.16 1.91
CA TRP A 442 -7.48 -6.69 0.61
C TRP A 442 -8.25 -5.38 0.72
N ARG A 443 -7.72 -4.47 1.54
CA ARG A 443 -8.28 -3.13 1.69
C ARG A 443 -7.98 -2.31 0.46
N MET A 444 -8.96 -1.53 0.03
CA MET A 444 -8.80 -0.65 -1.11
C MET A 444 -7.84 0.51 -0.83
N SER A 445 -7.00 0.82 -1.82
CA SER A 445 -6.10 1.97 -1.89
C SER A 445 -6.16 2.61 -3.27
N LEU A 446 -5.81 3.89 -3.35
CA LEU A 446 -5.67 4.63 -4.61
C LEU A 446 -4.23 4.52 -5.08
N GLU A 447 -4.05 4.02 -6.30
CA GLU A 447 -2.76 3.94 -6.98
C GLU A 447 -2.73 4.84 -8.20
N ARG A 448 -1.56 5.40 -8.49
CA ARG A 448 -1.33 6.18 -9.70
C ARG A 448 -0.66 5.33 -10.75
N LEU A 449 -1.18 5.33 -11.96
CA LEU A 449 -0.60 4.61 -13.08
C LEU A 449 0.74 5.24 -13.50
N ASP A 450 0.78 6.57 -13.55
CA ASP A 450 2.00 7.35 -13.65
C ASP A 450 2.24 8.20 -12.39
N ASN A 451 3.42 8.04 -11.79
CA ASN A 451 3.83 8.78 -10.61
C ASN A 451 4.17 10.25 -10.87
N PHE A 452 4.40 10.66 -12.13
CA PHE A 452 4.64 12.05 -12.50
C PHE A 452 3.34 12.86 -12.58
N VAL A 453 2.26 12.21 -12.99
CA VAL A 453 0.93 12.81 -13.02
C VAL A 453 0.31 12.79 -11.62
N GLY A 454 -0.46 13.84 -11.32
CA GLY A 454 -1.21 13.98 -10.07
C GLY A 454 -2.33 12.94 -9.91
N TYR A 455 -3.16 13.13 -8.88
CA TYR A 455 -4.35 12.28 -8.69
C TYR A 455 -5.48 12.80 -9.58
N THR A 456 -5.67 12.19 -10.74
CA THR A 456 -6.73 12.51 -11.71
C THR A 456 -7.52 11.25 -12.06
N ARG A 457 -8.72 11.41 -12.61
CA ARG A 457 -9.59 10.28 -12.97
C ARG A 457 -8.91 9.30 -13.94
N GLY A 458 -8.17 9.81 -14.93
CA GLY A 458 -7.48 8.98 -15.94
C GLY A 458 -6.14 8.40 -15.48
N ASN A 459 -5.57 8.88 -14.36
CA ASN A 459 -4.27 8.42 -13.86
C ASN A 459 -4.38 7.59 -12.57
N CYS A 460 -5.59 7.32 -12.09
CA CYS A 460 -5.78 6.58 -10.85
C CYS A 460 -6.60 5.31 -11.06
N VAL A 461 -6.28 4.30 -10.27
CA VAL A 461 -7.02 3.03 -10.19
C VAL A 461 -7.12 2.60 -8.73
N LEU A 462 -8.09 1.72 -8.44
CA LEU A 462 -8.24 1.12 -7.12
C LEU A 462 -7.48 -0.21 -7.06
N ILE A 463 -6.60 -0.33 -6.07
CA ILE A 463 -5.76 -1.52 -5.84
C ILE A 463 -5.86 -1.98 -4.38
N ALA A 464 -5.43 -3.21 -4.10
CA ALA A 464 -5.33 -3.66 -2.72
C ALA A 464 -4.14 -2.95 -2.07
N VAL A 465 -4.25 -2.62 -0.79
CA VAL A 465 -3.18 -1.96 -0.04
C VAL A 465 -1.91 -2.81 -0.04
N GLU A 466 -2.05 -4.14 -0.13
CA GLU A 466 -0.97 -5.10 -0.33
C GLU A 466 -0.13 -4.83 -1.57
N PHE A 467 -0.74 -4.29 -2.63
CA PHE A 467 -0.08 -3.94 -3.88
C PHE A 467 0.47 -2.50 -3.88
N ASN A 468 0.19 -1.71 -2.84
CA ASN A 468 0.66 -0.33 -2.72
C ASN A 468 2.07 -0.30 -2.09
N THR A 469 3.06 -0.73 -2.87
CA THR A 469 4.46 -0.70 -2.48
C THR A 469 5.07 0.67 -2.74
N SER A 470 5.89 1.15 -1.80
CA SER A 470 6.60 2.41 -1.98
C SER A 470 7.73 2.25 -2.99
N ASP A 471 7.64 2.94 -4.13
CA ASP A 471 8.72 3.03 -5.09
C ASP A 471 9.61 4.26 -4.82
N HIS A 472 10.80 3.99 -4.28
CA HIS A 472 11.82 5.01 -4.04
C HIS A 472 12.83 5.16 -5.19
N SER A 473 12.77 4.30 -6.22
CA SER A 473 13.75 4.31 -7.31
C SER A 473 13.79 5.68 -7.99
N ARG A 474 12.64 6.28 -8.30
CA ARG A 474 12.58 7.54 -9.06
C ARG A 474 13.10 8.78 -8.30
N LYS A 475 13.07 8.80 -6.97
CA LYS A 475 13.48 9.98 -6.18
C LYS A 475 14.95 9.96 -5.76
N SER A 476 15.51 8.76 -5.61
CA SER A 476 16.84 8.60 -4.99
C SER A 476 17.77 7.68 -5.77
N ALA A 477 17.38 7.19 -6.95
CA ALA A 477 18.27 6.33 -7.72
C ALA A 477 19.50 7.11 -8.19
N LYS A 478 20.65 6.69 -7.68
CA LYS A 478 21.97 7.06 -8.22
C LYS A 478 22.34 6.20 -9.44
N ALA A 479 21.64 5.09 -9.62
CA ALA A 479 21.82 4.10 -10.67
C ALA A 479 20.72 4.17 -11.72
N ASN A 480 20.97 3.56 -12.88
CA ASN A 480 19.93 3.35 -13.89
C ASN A 480 18.72 2.60 -13.27
N ILE A 481 17.53 2.98 -13.72
CA ILE A 481 16.26 2.37 -13.28
C ILE A 481 15.87 1.37 -14.36
N PHE A 482 16.00 0.08 -14.06
CA PHE A 482 15.65 -1.01 -14.99
C PHE A 482 14.21 -1.50 -14.82
N GLY A 483 13.61 -1.16 -13.69
CA GLY A 483 12.27 -1.54 -13.30
C GLY A 483 11.81 -0.72 -12.09
N THR A 484 10.73 -1.18 -11.47
CA THR A 484 10.12 -0.52 -10.32
C THR A 484 9.59 -1.59 -9.38
N ALA A 485 9.57 -1.32 -8.07
CA ALA A 485 8.87 -2.18 -7.10
C ALA A 485 7.35 -2.00 -7.15
N GLN A 486 6.85 -1.02 -7.91
CA GLN A 486 5.44 -0.75 -8.09
C GLN A 486 4.78 -1.94 -8.79
N TRP A 487 3.61 -2.34 -8.29
CA TRP A 487 2.81 -3.37 -8.92
C TRP A 487 2.15 -2.87 -10.20
N SER A 488 1.90 -3.80 -11.11
CA SER A 488 1.12 -3.60 -12.33
C SER A 488 0.32 -4.85 -12.64
N ARG A 489 -0.67 -4.74 -13.52
CA ARG A 489 -1.45 -5.91 -13.99
C ARG A 489 -0.54 -6.98 -14.62
N ARG A 490 0.50 -6.57 -15.37
CA ARG A 490 1.48 -7.50 -15.96
C ARG A 490 2.21 -8.31 -14.89
N LYS A 491 2.63 -7.67 -13.80
CA LYS A 491 3.29 -8.37 -12.68
C LYS A 491 2.36 -9.29 -11.94
N ALA A 492 1.15 -8.84 -11.63
CA ALA A 492 0.15 -9.69 -10.99
C ALA A 492 -0.16 -10.91 -11.87
N SER A 493 -0.28 -10.71 -13.19
CA SER A 493 -0.48 -11.80 -14.15
C SER A 493 0.73 -12.73 -14.24
N TYR A 494 1.95 -12.21 -14.10
CA TYR A 494 3.15 -13.03 -14.05
C TYR A 494 3.19 -13.94 -12.80
N VAL A 495 2.71 -13.44 -11.65
CA VAL A 495 2.71 -14.21 -10.39
C VAL A 495 1.57 -15.23 -10.34
N TRP A 496 0.36 -14.82 -10.74
CA TRP A 496 -0.88 -15.58 -10.52
C TRP A 496 -1.61 -15.99 -11.80
N GLY A 497 -1.03 -15.75 -12.98
CA GLY A 497 -1.72 -15.93 -14.26
C GLY A 497 -2.64 -14.75 -14.60
N SER A 498 -2.99 -14.62 -15.88
CA SER A 498 -3.90 -13.57 -16.35
C SER A 498 -5.23 -13.64 -15.61
N TYR A 499 -5.63 -12.50 -15.05
CA TYR A 499 -7.01 -12.27 -14.66
C TYR A 499 -7.68 -11.54 -15.82
N LEU A 500 -8.41 -12.28 -16.64
CA LEU A 500 -9.35 -11.72 -17.59
C LEU A 500 -10.72 -11.74 -16.90
N PRO A 501 -11.34 -10.57 -16.66
CA PRO A 501 -12.76 -10.53 -16.37
C PRO A 501 -13.47 -10.89 -17.68
N GLU A 502 -13.57 -12.18 -18.00
CA GLU A 502 -14.16 -12.61 -19.28
C GLU A 502 -15.67 -12.36 -19.34
N ASP A 503 -16.35 -12.15 -18.20
CA ASP A 503 -17.81 -12.02 -18.15
C ASP A 503 -18.30 -11.03 -17.07
N ILE A 504 -17.94 -9.74 -17.14
CA ILE A 504 -18.57 -8.69 -16.29
C ILE A 504 -19.53 -7.85 -17.10
#